data_AF-A0A7W6FMR4-F1
#
_entry.id   AF-A0A7W6FMR4-F1
#
_cell.length_a   1.000
_cell.length_b   1.000
_cell.length_c   1.000
_cell.angle_alpha   90.00
_cell.angle_beta   90.00
_cell.angle_gamma   90.00
#
_symmetry.space_group_name_H-M   'P 1'
#
loop_
_entity.id
_entity.type
_entity.pdbx_description
1 polymer ?
#
loop_
_entity_poly.entity_id
_entity_poly.type
_entity_poly.pdbx_seq_one_letter_code
_entity_poly.pdbx_strand_id
1 'polypeptide(L)'
;MAEWHHDRLEGFNLKKLASRLSVGVTAKLQFDFACNRGHSFGEYHVHGVVNEVLSANIDPDRFRVHSGYPHPAIQTEEAKGRKRELDFLIEDKGDSSIMLCIEAKWAGSGHCTAHNLLLDLCRLHLVKRTAPDALCLFVLAGRQDKMNKLFESPILADGTGCLVRPGAKVNGRKRDRKKTFALIGHPTHQTELDRFKDVNSEKLPTIPDEICTTYAPVFDRVGRSDYWQALVWTVF
;
A
#
# COMPACT_ATOMS: atom_id res chain seq x y z
N MET A 1 -19.74 20.10 -17.85
CA MET A 1 -18.31 20.06 -17.47
C MET A 1 -17.87 18.67 -16.96
N ALA A 2 -18.55 17.57 -17.34
CA ALA A 2 -18.29 16.22 -16.82
C ALA A 2 -17.84 15.19 -17.89
N GLU A 3 -17.70 15.59 -19.16
CA GLU A 3 -17.30 14.67 -20.25
C GLU A 3 -15.76 14.59 -20.47
N TRP A 4 -14.97 15.48 -19.85
CA TRP A 4 -13.52 15.59 -20.08
C TRP A 4 -12.63 14.64 -19.24
N HIS A 5 -13.21 13.72 -18.47
CA HIS A 5 -12.47 12.84 -17.56
C HIS A 5 -12.36 11.38 -18.01
N HIS A 6 -13.11 10.94 -19.01
CA HIS A 6 -13.11 9.52 -19.41
C HIS A 6 -11.94 9.13 -20.32
N ASP A 7 -11.43 10.04 -21.15
CA ASP A 7 -10.34 9.75 -22.11
C ASP A 7 -8.93 9.82 -21.49
N ARG A 8 -8.76 10.42 -20.30
CA ARG A 8 -7.44 10.55 -19.67
C ARG A 8 -6.84 9.22 -19.18
N LEU A 9 -7.56 8.11 -19.21
CA LEU A 9 -7.11 6.81 -18.67
C LEU A 9 -6.98 5.70 -19.73
N GLU A 10 -7.14 5.98 -21.02
CA GLU A 10 -7.04 4.92 -22.05
C GLU A 10 -5.66 4.24 -22.09
N GLY A 11 -4.60 4.90 -21.63
CA GLY A 11 -3.26 4.33 -21.46
C GLY A 11 -2.90 3.86 -20.05
N PHE A 12 -3.75 4.12 -19.03
CA PHE A 12 -3.40 3.86 -17.63
C PHE A 12 -4.58 3.29 -16.84
N ASN A 13 -4.61 1.96 -16.70
CA ASN A 13 -5.67 1.27 -15.96
C ASN A 13 -5.40 1.28 -14.45
N LEU A 14 -5.42 2.48 -13.85
CA LEU A 14 -5.33 2.71 -12.40
C LEU A 14 -6.32 1.84 -11.61
N LYS A 15 -7.51 1.61 -12.18
CA LYS A 15 -8.59 0.82 -11.56
C LYS A 15 -8.17 -0.63 -11.25
N LYS A 16 -7.20 -1.18 -11.99
CA LYS A 16 -6.66 -2.54 -11.79
C LYS A 16 -5.27 -2.56 -11.16
N LEU A 17 -4.62 -1.42 -10.97
CA LEU A 17 -3.21 -1.37 -10.55
C LEU A 17 -2.99 -2.00 -9.16
N ALA A 18 -3.86 -1.74 -8.18
CA ALA A 18 -3.76 -2.37 -6.87
C ALA A 18 -3.80 -3.92 -6.95
N SER A 19 -4.61 -4.47 -7.86
CA SER A 19 -4.66 -5.92 -8.09
C SER A 19 -3.42 -6.43 -8.84
N ARG A 20 -2.85 -5.63 -9.75
CA ARG A 20 -1.63 -5.99 -10.47
C ARG A 20 -0.42 -5.97 -9.55
N LEU A 21 -0.35 -4.98 -8.64
CA LEU A 21 0.67 -4.90 -7.60
C LEU A 21 0.56 -6.06 -6.62
N SER A 22 -0.64 -6.35 -6.08
CA SER A 22 -0.80 -7.46 -5.14
C SER A 22 -0.40 -8.80 -5.77
N VAL A 23 -0.90 -9.10 -6.98
CA VAL A 23 -0.60 -10.34 -7.72
C VAL A 23 0.86 -10.39 -8.14
N GLY A 24 1.36 -9.33 -8.78
CA GLY A 24 2.70 -9.27 -9.35
C GLY A 24 3.79 -9.39 -8.28
N VAL A 25 3.67 -8.63 -7.19
CA VAL A 25 4.62 -8.70 -6.08
C VAL A 25 4.58 -10.09 -5.42
N THR A 26 3.39 -10.65 -5.20
CA THR A 26 3.27 -12.01 -4.62
C THR A 26 3.91 -13.05 -5.54
N ALA A 27 3.59 -13.04 -6.83
CA ALA A 27 4.10 -14.01 -7.80
C ALA A 27 5.62 -13.91 -7.96
N LYS A 28 6.16 -12.69 -7.98
CA LYS A 28 7.60 -12.46 -8.12
C LYS A 28 8.38 -12.93 -6.89
N LEU A 29 7.88 -12.68 -5.68
CA LEU A 29 8.47 -13.23 -4.45
C LEU A 29 8.45 -14.77 -4.45
N GLN A 30 7.36 -15.39 -4.91
CA GLN A 30 7.31 -16.86 -5.00
C GLN A 30 8.29 -17.40 -6.04
N PHE A 31 8.35 -16.78 -7.22
CA PHE A 31 9.29 -17.13 -8.28
C PHE A 31 10.75 -16.99 -7.82
N ASP A 32 11.12 -15.85 -7.28
CA ASP A 32 12.50 -15.60 -6.83
C ASP A 32 12.88 -16.52 -5.67
N PHE A 33 11.94 -16.87 -4.79
CA PHE A 33 12.17 -17.88 -3.76
C PHE A 33 12.40 -19.27 -4.35
N ALA A 34 11.60 -19.68 -5.34
CA ALA A 34 11.80 -20.95 -6.06
C ALA A 34 13.15 -20.99 -6.79
N CYS A 35 13.68 -19.83 -7.20
CA CYS A 35 15.03 -19.67 -7.73
C CYS A 35 16.13 -19.53 -6.64
N ASN A 36 15.83 -19.86 -5.38
CA ASN A 36 16.75 -19.79 -4.24
C ASN A 36 17.28 -18.36 -3.94
N ARG A 37 16.50 -17.32 -4.25
CA ARG A 37 16.84 -15.91 -4.00
C ARG A 37 16.12 -15.31 -2.77
N GLY A 38 15.50 -16.14 -1.94
CA GLY A 38 14.78 -15.66 -0.75
C GLY A 38 15.65 -14.88 0.25
N HIS A 39 16.95 -15.13 0.26
CA HIS A 39 17.91 -14.43 1.12
C HIS A 39 18.08 -12.95 0.76
N SER A 40 17.69 -12.52 -0.45
CA SER A 40 17.76 -11.11 -0.88
C SER A 40 16.46 -10.35 -0.63
N PHE A 41 15.45 -10.98 -0.02
CA PHE A 41 14.17 -10.32 0.21
C PHE A 41 14.27 -9.25 1.29
N GLY A 42 13.65 -8.11 1.02
CA GLY A 42 13.68 -6.93 1.86
C GLY A 42 12.96 -5.77 1.18
N GLU A 43 12.97 -4.60 1.81
CA GLU A 43 12.27 -3.40 1.32
C GLU A 43 12.76 -3.00 -0.08
N TYR A 44 14.09 -2.94 -0.29
CA TYR A 44 14.67 -2.65 -1.60
C TYR A 44 14.24 -3.64 -2.70
N HIS A 45 14.15 -4.93 -2.38
CA HIS A 45 13.67 -5.94 -3.33
C HIS A 45 12.21 -5.70 -3.70
N VAL A 46 11.35 -5.42 -2.70
CA VAL A 46 9.93 -5.07 -2.95
C VAL A 46 9.82 -3.82 -3.81
N HIS A 47 10.64 -2.79 -3.57
CA HIS A 47 10.65 -1.57 -4.38
C HIS A 47 10.99 -1.87 -5.85
N GLY A 48 12.00 -2.72 -6.09
CA GLY A 48 12.34 -3.16 -7.44
C GLY A 48 11.16 -3.83 -8.15
N VAL A 49 10.48 -4.75 -7.47
CA VAL A 49 9.31 -5.45 -8.04
C VAL A 49 8.12 -4.52 -8.25
N VAL A 50 7.87 -3.59 -7.32
CA VAL A 50 6.84 -2.54 -7.51
C VAL A 50 7.16 -1.73 -8.75
N ASN A 51 8.40 -1.31 -8.93
CA ASN A 51 8.83 -0.56 -10.11
C ASN A 51 8.68 -1.35 -11.42
N GLU A 52 8.97 -2.66 -11.42
CA GLU A 52 8.71 -3.54 -12.57
C GLU A 52 7.22 -3.57 -12.92
N VAL A 53 6.34 -3.74 -11.93
CA VAL A 53 4.89 -3.75 -12.14
C VAL A 53 4.43 -2.37 -12.63
N LEU A 54 4.92 -1.27 -12.06
CA LEU A 54 4.56 0.08 -12.52
C LEU A 54 4.96 0.30 -13.97
N SER A 55 6.22 0.00 -14.32
CA SER A 55 6.78 0.19 -15.66
C SER A 55 6.02 -0.61 -16.72
N ALA A 56 5.54 -1.81 -16.37
CA ALA A 56 4.73 -2.65 -17.26
C ALA A 56 3.29 -2.14 -17.46
N ASN A 57 2.87 -1.10 -16.72
CA ASN A 57 1.49 -0.65 -16.65
C ASN A 57 1.31 0.84 -16.91
N ILE A 58 2.39 1.57 -17.22
CA ILE A 58 2.37 2.97 -17.60
C ILE A 58 2.91 3.13 -19.01
N ASP A 59 2.41 4.15 -19.70
CA ASP A 59 3.05 4.68 -20.91
C ASP A 59 4.21 5.60 -20.48
N PRO A 60 5.48 5.22 -20.73
CA PRO A 60 6.62 6.04 -20.34
C PRO A 60 6.73 7.34 -21.14
N ASP A 61 6.08 7.47 -22.30
CA ASP A 61 6.09 8.73 -23.07
C ASP A 61 5.16 9.76 -22.44
N ARG A 62 4.09 9.30 -21.79
CA ARG A 62 3.10 10.14 -21.12
C ARG A 62 3.37 10.35 -19.64
N PHE A 63 3.85 9.35 -18.91
CA PHE A 63 4.01 9.42 -17.47
C PHE A 63 5.48 9.43 -17.04
N ARG A 64 5.77 10.14 -15.95
CA ARG A 64 7.10 10.15 -15.31
C ARG A 64 6.99 9.47 -13.94
N VAL A 65 7.89 8.52 -13.68
CA VAL A 65 8.02 7.87 -12.38
C VAL A 65 9.15 8.54 -11.60
N HIS A 66 8.86 8.91 -10.36
CA HIS A 66 9.82 9.42 -9.39
C HIS A 66 9.97 8.41 -8.27
N SER A 67 11.19 7.98 -7.98
CA SER A 67 11.52 7.19 -6.79
C SER A 67 12.04 8.09 -5.68
N GLY A 68 11.60 7.91 -4.43
CA GLY A 68 12.08 8.71 -3.30
C GLY A 68 11.71 10.19 -3.43
N TYR A 69 10.42 10.49 -3.63
CA TYR A 69 9.95 11.83 -3.95
C TYR A 69 9.59 12.64 -2.70
N PRO A 70 10.24 13.80 -2.44
CA PRO A 70 9.97 14.61 -1.25
C PRO A 70 8.74 15.51 -1.45
N HIS A 71 7.54 14.92 -1.40
CA HIS A 71 6.29 15.63 -1.64
C HIS A 71 6.07 16.77 -0.62
N PRO A 72 5.68 18.00 -1.03
CA PRO A 72 5.50 19.12 -0.11
C PRO A 72 4.54 18.83 1.06
N ALA A 73 3.42 18.15 0.78
CA ALA A 73 2.39 17.84 1.78
C ALA A 73 2.84 16.95 2.95
N ILE A 74 3.97 16.24 2.83
CA ILE A 74 4.50 15.37 3.89
C ILE A 74 5.73 15.96 4.58
N GLN A 75 6.14 17.17 4.20
CA GLN A 75 7.24 17.86 4.87
C GLN A 75 6.74 18.59 6.12
N THR A 76 7.65 18.75 7.08
CA THR A 76 7.44 19.60 8.26
C THR A 76 8.49 20.69 8.22
N GLU A 77 8.09 21.96 8.31
CA GLU A 77 8.95 23.13 8.07
C GLU A 77 10.24 23.14 8.91
N GLU A 78 10.19 22.56 10.11
CA GLU A 78 11.30 22.58 11.09
C GLU A 78 12.09 21.26 11.17
N ALA A 79 11.79 20.25 10.34
CA ALA A 79 12.49 18.98 10.43
C ALA A 79 13.95 19.08 10.00
N LYS A 80 14.85 18.86 10.96
CA LYS A 80 16.27 18.65 10.69
C LYS A 80 16.50 17.23 10.16
N GLY A 81 17.25 17.09 9.06
CA GLY A 81 17.66 15.80 8.50
C GLY A 81 17.19 15.58 7.06
N ARG A 82 17.17 14.31 6.63
CA ARG A 82 16.67 13.94 5.30
C ARG A 82 15.18 14.26 5.21
N LYS A 83 14.76 14.83 4.09
CA LYS A 83 13.35 15.07 3.78
C LYS A 83 12.58 13.74 3.80
N ARG A 84 11.32 13.80 4.22
CA ARG A 84 10.43 12.63 4.10
C ARG A 84 10.12 12.42 2.63
N GLU A 85 10.13 11.19 2.18
CA GLU A 85 9.97 10.85 0.76
C GLU A 85 8.86 9.80 0.63
N LEU A 86 8.09 9.91 -0.46
CA LEU A 86 7.27 8.82 -0.97
C LEU A 86 8.17 7.84 -1.71
N ASP A 87 7.93 6.53 -1.57
CA ASP A 87 8.71 5.54 -2.31
C ASP A 87 8.55 5.70 -3.82
N PHE A 88 7.31 5.95 -4.27
CA PHE A 88 7.02 6.26 -5.68
C PHE A 88 5.97 7.35 -5.84
N LEU A 89 6.18 8.21 -6.84
CA LEU A 89 5.19 9.13 -7.37
C LEU A 89 5.16 9.02 -8.90
N ILE A 90 3.96 9.07 -9.48
CA ILE A 90 3.76 9.12 -10.93
C ILE A 90 3.04 10.40 -11.31
N GLU A 91 3.62 11.13 -12.25
CA GLU A 91 3.14 12.41 -12.78
C GLU A 91 2.77 12.27 -14.26
N ASP A 92 1.68 12.89 -14.70
CA ASP A 92 1.39 13.08 -16.14
C ASP A 92 2.28 14.20 -16.68
N LYS A 93 3.09 13.93 -17.71
CA LYS A 93 4.05 14.88 -18.28
C LYS A 93 3.37 16.05 -18.99
N GLY A 94 2.11 15.92 -19.38
CA GLY A 94 1.38 16.96 -20.13
C GLY A 94 0.98 18.15 -19.25
N ASP A 95 0.55 17.89 -18.01
CA ASP A 95 0.02 18.92 -17.10
C ASP A 95 0.65 18.89 -15.69
N SER A 96 1.63 18.03 -15.47
CA SER A 96 2.29 17.81 -14.17
C SER A 96 1.34 17.38 -13.04
N SER A 97 0.18 16.82 -13.37
CA SER A 97 -0.74 16.29 -12.37
C SER A 97 -0.21 14.99 -11.74
N ILE A 98 -0.40 14.87 -10.42
CA ILE A 98 -0.04 13.66 -9.68
C ILE A 98 -1.13 12.60 -9.91
N MET A 99 -0.75 11.49 -10.52
CA MET A 99 -1.66 10.41 -10.89
C MET A 99 -1.65 9.27 -9.86
N LEU A 100 -0.49 8.98 -9.27
CA LEU A 100 -0.30 7.87 -8.34
C LEU A 100 0.80 8.18 -7.31
N CYS A 101 0.56 7.79 -6.06
CA CYS A 101 1.56 7.75 -5.00
C CYS A 101 1.59 6.37 -4.35
N ILE A 102 2.78 5.83 -4.09
CA ILE A 102 2.97 4.55 -3.42
C ILE A 102 3.96 4.67 -2.27
N GLU A 103 3.61 4.03 -1.16
CA GLU A 103 4.53 3.61 -0.10
C GLU A 103 4.57 2.07 -0.09
N ALA A 104 5.73 1.49 0.17
CA ALA A 104 5.95 0.05 0.20
C ALA A 104 6.69 -0.36 1.47
N LYS A 105 6.31 -1.52 2.03
CA LYS A 105 6.89 -2.00 3.29
C LYS A 105 7.13 -3.49 3.28
N TRP A 106 8.26 -3.87 3.86
CA TRP A 106 8.63 -5.26 4.09
C TRP A 106 8.29 -5.72 5.51
N ALA A 107 7.36 -6.66 5.64
CA ALA A 107 6.91 -7.18 6.94
C ALA A 107 8.01 -7.89 7.74
N GLY A 108 9.07 -8.36 7.08
CA GLY A 108 10.21 -8.97 7.77
C GLY A 108 11.18 -7.97 8.40
N SER A 109 10.99 -6.66 8.20
CA SER A 109 11.82 -5.61 8.79
C SER A 109 11.49 -5.39 10.26
N GLY A 110 12.50 -5.17 11.11
CA GLY A 110 12.31 -4.77 12.50
C GLY A 110 11.63 -3.41 12.67
N HIS A 111 11.65 -2.57 11.61
CA HIS A 111 10.96 -1.29 11.57
C HIS A 111 9.54 -1.38 11.00
N CYS A 112 9.11 -2.54 10.51
CA CYS A 112 7.72 -2.74 10.13
C CYS A 112 6.91 -3.02 11.39
N THR A 113 6.21 -2.00 11.90
CA THR A 113 5.34 -2.10 13.08
C THR A 113 3.98 -1.51 12.74
N ALA A 114 2.92 -1.87 13.48
CA ALA A 114 1.59 -1.29 13.24
C ALA A 114 1.59 0.24 13.31
N HIS A 115 2.34 0.82 14.26
CA HIS A 115 2.55 2.26 14.37
C HIS A 115 3.18 2.86 13.10
N ASN A 116 4.27 2.28 12.60
CA ASN A 116 4.92 2.78 11.38
C ASN A 116 4.04 2.60 10.14
N LEU A 117 3.27 1.51 10.04
CA LEU A 117 2.29 1.33 8.97
C LEU A 117 1.22 2.44 8.99
N LEU A 118 0.74 2.83 10.17
CA LEU A 118 -0.21 3.95 10.30
C LEU A 118 0.42 5.29 9.93
N LEU A 119 1.69 5.54 10.30
CA LEU A 119 2.41 6.73 9.84
C LEU A 119 2.44 6.78 8.30
N ASP A 120 2.76 5.66 7.65
CA ASP A 120 2.83 5.57 6.19
C ASP A 120 1.46 5.82 5.54
N LEU A 121 0.39 5.28 6.12
CA LEU A 121 -0.99 5.55 5.69
C LEU A 121 -1.37 7.03 5.87
N CYS A 122 -0.99 7.66 6.99
CA CYS A 122 -1.24 9.07 7.22
C CYS A 122 -0.47 9.96 6.24
N ARG A 123 0.79 9.59 5.91
CA ARG A 123 1.58 10.29 4.88
C ARG A 123 0.88 10.25 3.53
N LEU A 124 0.39 9.08 3.10
CA LEU A 124 -0.39 8.95 1.87
C LEU A 124 -1.69 9.75 1.91
N HIS A 125 -2.39 9.76 3.04
CA HIS A 125 -3.64 10.52 3.20
C HIS A 125 -3.40 12.05 3.11
N LEU A 126 -2.29 12.57 3.65
CA LEU A 126 -1.93 13.98 3.45
C LEU A 126 -1.75 14.33 1.97
N VAL A 127 -1.08 13.46 1.21
CA VAL A 127 -0.92 13.65 -0.24
C VAL A 127 -2.28 13.60 -0.94
N LYS A 128 -3.12 12.62 -0.60
CA LYS A 128 -4.47 12.47 -1.15
C LYS A 128 -5.33 13.71 -0.95
N ARG A 129 -5.23 14.40 0.19
CA ARG A 129 -5.93 15.67 0.43
C ARG A 129 -5.45 16.81 -0.45
N THR A 130 -4.16 16.84 -0.80
CA THR A 130 -3.58 17.85 -1.69
C THR A 130 -3.74 17.54 -3.18
N ALA A 131 -3.90 16.25 -3.53
CA ALA A 131 -4.14 15.76 -4.88
C ALA A 131 -5.33 14.78 -4.87
N PRO A 132 -6.59 15.29 -4.80
CA PRO A 132 -7.79 14.45 -4.66
C PRO A 132 -7.98 13.43 -5.77
N ASP A 133 -7.45 13.71 -6.97
CA ASP A 133 -7.55 12.80 -8.12
C ASP A 133 -6.46 11.72 -8.13
N ALA A 134 -5.40 11.86 -7.33
CA ALA A 134 -4.32 10.89 -7.27
C ALA A 134 -4.79 9.59 -6.62
N LEU A 135 -4.36 8.45 -7.18
CA LEU A 135 -4.48 7.17 -6.48
C LEU A 135 -3.37 7.08 -5.43
N CYS A 136 -3.70 6.77 -4.18
CA CYS A 136 -2.71 6.56 -3.12
C CYS A 136 -2.75 5.11 -2.66
N LEU A 137 -1.63 4.39 -2.80
CA LEU A 137 -1.55 2.96 -2.48
C LEU A 137 -0.45 2.68 -1.47
N PHE A 138 -0.73 1.79 -0.53
CA PHE A 138 0.26 1.22 0.37
C PHE A 138 0.47 -0.26 0.06
N VAL A 139 1.71 -0.69 -0.21
CA VAL A 139 2.05 -2.08 -0.54
C VAL A 139 2.75 -2.73 0.64
N LEU A 140 2.10 -3.69 1.29
CA LEU A 140 2.74 -4.52 2.34
C LEU A 140 3.07 -5.90 1.78
N ALA A 141 4.33 -6.27 1.80
CA ALA A 141 4.78 -7.58 1.35
C ALA A 141 5.63 -8.28 2.41
N GLY A 142 5.60 -9.62 2.42
CA GLY A 142 6.26 -10.37 3.48
C GLY A 142 6.05 -11.86 3.43
N ARG A 143 6.81 -12.57 4.27
CA ARG A 143 6.46 -13.94 4.64
C ARG A 143 5.20 -13.93 5.49
N GLN A 144 4.38 -14.96 5.34
CA GLN A 144 3.06 -15.03 5.97
C GLN A 144 3.13 -14.94 7.49
N ASP A 145 4.07 -15.62 8.15
CA ASP A 145 4.26 -15.57 9.60
C ASP A 145 4.58 -14.16 10.11
N LYS A 146 5.43 -13.42 9.38
CA LYS A 146 5.77 -12.03 9.72
C LYS A 146 4.58 -11.10 9.56
N MET A 147 3.81 -11.29 8.50
CA MET A 147 2.58 -10.53 8.29
C MET A 147 1.52 -10.85 9.34
N ASN A 148 1.32 -12.13 9.66
CA ASN A 148 0.39 -12.53 10.72
C ASN A 148 0.75 -11.89 12.06
N LYS A 149 2.04 -11.84 12.40
CA LYS A 149 2.51 -11.16 13.61
C LYS A 149 2.17 -9.66 13.62
N LEU A 150 2.26 -8.96 12.49
CA LEU A 150 1.81 -7.56 12.40
C LEU A 150 0.32 -7.44 12.68
N PHE A 151 -0.46 -8.40 12.20
CA PHE A 151 -1.92 -8.45 12.36
C PHE A 151 -2.37 -8.99 13.72
N GLU A 152 -1.46 -9.23 14.66
CA GLU A 152 -1.82 -9.43 16.07
C GLU A 152 -2.06 -8.08 16.78
N SER A 153 -1.60 -6.96 16.21
CA SER A 153 -1.83 -5.63 16.77
C SER A 153 -3.32 -5.27 16.71
N PRO A 154 -3.94 -4.74 17.79
CA PRO A 154 -5.40 -4.48 17.83
C PRO A 154 -5.94 -3.63 16.67
N ILE A 155 -5.16 -2.68 16.16
CA ILE A 155 -5.54 -1.81 15.04
C ILE A 155 -5.49 -2.51 13.66
N LEU A 156 -4.83 -3.67 13.59
CA LEU A 156 -4.69 -4.49 12.39
C LEU A 156 -5.36 -5.88 12.54
N ALA A 157 -5.78 -6.26 13.74
CA ALA A 157 -6.23 -7.60 14.12
C ALA A 157 -7.65 -7.96 13.67
N ASP A 158 -7.91 -9.27 13.56
CA ASP A 158 -9.17 -9.83 13.03
C ASP A 158 -10.39 -9.61 13.93
N GLY A 159 -11.51 -9.25 13.29
CA GLY A 159 -12.77 -8.75 13.86
C GLY A 159 -13.56 -8.10 12.73
N THR A 160 -14.87 -7.87 12.85
CA THR A 160 -15.67 -7.23 11.78
C THR A 160 -15.21 -5.78 11.53
N GLY A 161 -14.11 -5.62 10.79
CA GLY A 161 -13.32 -4.39 10.66
C GLY A 161 -11.84 -4.61 10.28
N CYS A 162 -11.34 -5.85 10.24
CA CYS A 162 -9.92 -6.14 10.02
C CYS A 162 -9.43 -6.04 8.57
N LEU A 163 -8.40 -5.22 8.37
CA LEU A 163 -7.70 -4.92 7.10
C LEU A 163 -7.20 -6.14 6.30
N VAL A 164 -7.29 -7.35 6.86
CA VAL A 164 -6.70 -8.57 6.33
C VAL A 164 -7.64 -9.76 6.53
N ARG A 165 -8.30 -10.22 5.45
CA ARG A 165 -8.80 -11.60 5.41
C ARG A 165 -8.56 -12.28 4.06
N PRO A 166 -7.38 -12.88 3.84
CA PRO A 166 -7.23 -13.97 2.91
C PRO A 166 -7.71 -15.27 3.58
N GLY A 167 -8.68 -15.97 2.96
CA GLY A 167 -8.76 -17.43 3.14
C GLY A 167 -10.02 -18.07 3.74
N ALA A 168 -11.04 -17.35 4.22
CA ALA A 168 -12.29 -18.04 4.58
C ALA A 168 -13.10 -18.35 3.30
N LYS A 169 -13.09 -19.60 2.83
CA LYS A 169 -14.13 -20.10 1.91
C LYS A 169 -15.48 -19.90 2.62
N VAL A 170 -16.32 -19.01 2.12
CA VAL A 170 -17.74 -18.98 2.49
C VAL A 170 -18.50 -19.55 1.30
N ASN A 171 -18.90 -20.81 1.42
CA ASN A 171 -19.88 -21.48 0.56
C ASN A 171 -19.67 -21.34 -0.96
N GLY A 172 -18.43 -21.57 -1.44
CA GLY A 172 -18.19 -21.77 -2.88
C GLY A 172 -18.37 -20.56 -3.81
N ARG A 173 -18.62 -19.35 -3.30
CA ARG A 173 -18.74 -18.13 -4.13
C ARG A 173 -17.39 -17.44 -4.33
N LYS A 174 -17.13 -16.93 -5.55
CA LYS A 174 -16.02 -16.01 -5.84
C LYS A 174 -16.15 -14.79 -4.91
N ARG A 175 -15.24 -14.62 -3.94
CA ARG A 175 -15.23 -13.47 -3.04
C ARG A 175 -14.75 -12.21 -3.75
N ASP A 176 -15.26 -11.07 -3.29
CA ASP A 176 -14.67 -9.78 -3.61
C ASP A 176 -13.22 -9.74 -3.15
N ARG A 177 -12.33 -9.42 -4.08
CA ARG A 177 -10.88 -9.26 -3.85
C ARG A 177 -10.56 -7.92 -3.19
N LYS A 178 -11.59 -7.15 -2.85
CA LYS A 178 -11.55 -5.82 -2.28
C LYS A 178 -12.39 -5.82 -1.01
N LYS A 179 -11.89 -5.18 0.05
CA LYS A 179 -12.68 -4.95 1.26
C LYS A 179 -12.30 -3.60 1.85
N THR A 180 -13.30 -2.76 2.10
CA THR A 180 -13.14 -1.44 2.71
C THR A 180 -13.33 -1.54 4.22
N PHE A 181 -12.56 -0.73 4.95
CA PHE A 181 -12.50 -0.73 6.40
C PHE A 181 -12.44 0.69 6.91
N ALA A 182 -13.33 1.00 7.84
CA ALA A 182 -13.23 2.23 8.63
C ALA A 182 -12.09 2.09 9.64
N LEU A 183 -11.14 3.03 9.59
CA LEU A 183 -10.12 3.18 10.62
C LEU A 183 -10.72 3.97 11.79
N ILE A 184 -11.33 5.11 11.50
CA ILE A 184 -11.98 5.97 12.50
C ILE A 184 -13.40 5.46 12.80
N GLY A 185 -13.83 5.58 14.05
CA GLY A 185 -15.19 5.20 14.48
C GLY A 185 -15.38 3.71 14.75
N HIS A 186 -14.35 2.89 14.54
CA HIS A 186 -14.38 1.49 14.95
C HIS A 186 -13.98 1.35 16.44
N PRO A 187 -14.83 0.80 17.31
CA PRO A 187 -14.58 0.79 18.76
C PRO A 187 -13.26 0.14 19.18
N THR A 188 -12.82 -0.89 18.44
CA THR A 188 -11.56 -1.60 18.76
C THR A 188 -10.30 -0.86 18.32
N HIS A 189 -10.42 0.11 17.41
CA HIS A 189 -9.28 0.90 16.93
C HIS A 189 -9.11 2.19 17.73
N GLN A 190 -10.20 2.71 18.33
CA GLN A 190 -10.24 4.05 18.90
C GLN A 190 -9.14 4.29 19.95
N THR A 191 -8.95 3.37 20.90
CA THR A 191 -7.90 3.54 21.93
C THR A 191 -6.49 3.60 21.35
N GLU A 192 -6.19 2.79 20.33
CA GLU A 192 -4.88 2.80 19.67
C GLU A 192 -4.71 4.04 18.79
N LEU A 193 -5.79 4.51 18.13
CA LEU A 193 -5.79 5.75 17.36
C LEU A 193 -5.61 6.97 18.25
N ASP A 194 -6.23 7.01 19.43
CA ASP A 194 -6.08 8.11 20.38
C ASP A 194 -4.63 8.18 20.88
N ARG A 195 -4.06 7.05 21.30
CA ARG A 195 -2.62 6.96 21.65
C ARG A 195 -1.72 7.40 20.50
N PHE A 196 -2.05 6.96 19.28
CA PHE A 196 -1.29 7.33 18.10
C PHE A 196 -1.36 8.84 17.83
N LYS A 197 -2.54 9.46 17.98
CA LYS A 197 -2.73 10.91 17.83
C LYS A 197 -1.98 11.68 18.90
N ASP A 198 -2.03 11.25 20.15
CA ASP A 198 -1.33 11.92 21.25
C ASP A 198 0.18 12.00 21.00
N VAL A 199 0.77 10.94 20.42
CA VAL A 199 2.21 10.88 20.11
C VAL A 199 2.58 11.61 18.82
N ASN A 200 1.67 11.71 17.85
CA ASN A 200 1.98 12.17 16.48
C ASN A 200 1.22 13.42 16.02
N SER A 201 0.45 14.06 16.89
CA SER A 201 -0.42 15.21 16.59
C SER A 201 0.31 16.34 15.84
N GLU A 202 1.57 16.60 16.19
CA GLU A 202 2.42 17.61 15.55
C GLU A 202 3.01 17.18 14.20
N LYS A 203 3.10 15.86 13.93
CA LYS A 203 3.85 15.31 12.79
C LYS A 203 2.97 14.85 11.63
N LEU A 204 1.74 14.39 11.92
CA LEU A 204 0.77 13.87 10.95
C LEU A 204 -0.66 14.10 11.49
N PRO A 205 -1.29 15.24 11.20
CA PRO A 205 -2.51 15.67 11.90
C PRO A 205 -3.77 14.91 11.51
N THR A 206 -3.74 14.14 10.41
CA THR A 206 -4.92 13.47 9.88
C THR A 206 -4.65 12.01 9.56
N ILE A 207 -5.57 11.18 10.05
CA ILE A 207 -5.64 9.73 9.80
C ILE A 207 -6.73 9.51 8.75
N PRO A 208 -6.52 8.64 7.76
CA PRO A 208 -7.58 8.31 6.80
C PRO A 208 -8.80 7.73 7.51
N ASP A 209 -10.00 8.15 7.11
CA ASP A 209 -11.26 7.62 7.65
C ASP A 209 -11.42 6.14 7.31
N GLU A 210 -11.08 5.77 6.08
CA GLU A 210 -11.17 4.41 5.57
C GLU A 210 -10.03 4.04 4.62
N ILE A 211 -9.80 2.73 4.49
CA ILE A 211 -8.90 2.15 3.49
C ILE A 211 -9.54 0.92 2.83
N CYS A 212 -9.15 0.63 1.59
CA CYS A 212 -9.61 -0.56 0.86
C CYS A 212 -8.47 -1.54 0.59
N THR A 213 -8.53 -2.75 1.12
CA THR A 213 -7.54 -3.80 0.85
C THR A 213 -7.84 -4.55 -0.42
N THR A 214 -6.86 -4.64 -1.30
CA THR A 214 -6.81 -5.53 -2.46
C THR A 214 -5.82 -6.67 -2.22
N TYR A 215 -6.24 -7.90 -2.50
CA TYR A 215 -5.44 -9.12 -2.25
C TYR A 215 -5.01 -9.80 -3.54
N ALA A 216 -3.87 -10.49 -3.48
CA ALA A 216 -3.56 -11.53 -4.44
C ALA A 216 -4.46 -12.75 -4.20
N PRO A 217 -4.81 -13.51 -5.25
CA PRO A 217 -5.39 -14.84 -5.06
C PRO A 217 -4.41 -15.72 -4.27
N VAL A 218 -4.95 -16.63 -3.46
CA VAL A 218 -4.13 -17.65 -2.81
C VAL A 218 -3.56 -18.54 -3.90
N PHE A 219 -2.24 -18.55 -4.06
CA PHE A 219 -1.57 -19.51 -4.93
C PHE A 219 -1.62 -20.89 -4.27
N ASP A 220 -1.84 -21.94 -5.08
CA ASP A 220 -1.93 -23.30 -4.54
C ASP A 220 -0.68 -23.64 -3.73
N ARG A 221 -0.91 -24.27 -2.57
CA ARG A 221 0.12 -24.59 -1.59
C ARG A 221 1.02 -25.68 -2.15
N VAL A 222 2.07 -25.31 -2.88
CA VAL A 222 3.09 -26.26 -3.31
C VAL A 222 4.01 -26.57 -2.13
N GLY A 223 3.55 -27.46 -1.24
CA GLY A 223 4.38 -28.31 -0.38
C GLY A 223 5.28 -27.70 0.70
N ARG A 224 5.37 -26.38 0.87
CA ARG A 224 6.19 -25.74 1.92
C ARG A 224 5.40 -24.70 2.73
N SER A 225 5.77 -24.55 4.01
CA SER A 225 5.23 -23.58 4.97
C SER A 225 5.69 -22.13 4.73
N ASP A 226 6.64 -21.93 3.80
CA ASP A 226 7.19 -20.61 3.46
C ASP A 226 6.35 -19.93 2.37
N TYR A 227 5.24 -19.35 2.78
CA TYR A 227 4.36 -18.59 1.89
C TYR A 227 4.71 -17.10 1.90
N TRP A 228 4.89 -16.53 0.71
CA TRP A 228 5.09 -15.09 0.49
C TRP A 228 3.81 -14.47 -0.03
N GLN A 229 3.50 -13.27 0.43
CA GLN A 229 2.30 -12.55 0.02
C GLN A 229 2.54 -11.04 -0.05
N ALA A 230 1.72 -10.39 -0.85
CA ALA A 230 1.57 -8.94 -0.86
C ALA A 230 0.08 -8.56 -0.79
N LEU A 231 -0.20 -7.51 -0.02
CA LEU A 231 -1.48 -6.82 0.00
C LEU A 231 -1.28 -5.36 -0.39
N VAL A 232 -2.35 -4.75 -0.91
CA VAL A 232 -2.33 -3.35 -1.31
C VAL A 232 -3.51 -2.64 -0.66
N TRP A 233 -3.26 -1.58 0.10
CA TRP A 233 -4.31 -0.71 0.64
C TRP A 233 -4.45 0.53 -0.24
N THR A 234 -5.67 0.80 -0.71
CA THR A 234 -6.02 2.10 -1.28
C THR A 234 -6.43 3.04 -0.14
N VAL A 235 -5.82 4.22 -0.13
CA VAL A 235 -6.13 5.30 0.82
C VAL A 235 -7.05 6.31 0.14
N PHE A 236 -8.14 6.68 0.82
CA PHE A 236 -9.14 7.63 0.34
C PHE A 236 -8.93 9.02 0.93
#